data_AF-A0A538EP26-F1
#
_entry.id   AF-A0A538EP26-F1
#
_cell.length_a   1.000
_cell.length_b   1.000
_cell.length_c   1.000
_cell.angle_alpha   90.00
_cell.angle_beta   90.00
_cell.angle_gamma   90.00
#
_symmetry.space_group_name_H-M   'P 1'
#
loop_
_entity.id
_entity.type
_entity.pdbx_description
1 polymer ?
#
loop_
_entity_poly.entity_id
_entity_poly.type
_entity_poly.pdbx_seq_one_letter_code
_entity_poly.pdbx_strand_id
1 'polypeptide(L)'
;MDRASGGGEAIVVGRAMVEAALRYAAKGWPVFPCAPRSKVPLFANPHPRHGVQRYRCRGYRDCGRLGHGVLDATTDPDLITGPMWGRCPTANIAVACGRPGPDVIDFDVAAGKPGLVSFARLRAAGLLRGVQALVTTPSGGWHLYFAGSAGGQGNGAVARYGVDFRGTGGYVLAPPSYTAHGRYVLADHRTPTGREVDFAAIRAFLDPPGTRRRHPPVRATDHSALVRWLRAQRPGNRNNALYWAACRAIESGAGASALAGLVDAAVGTGLSRREARRTVESAYRTA
;
A
#
# COMPACT_ATOMS: atom_id res chain seq x y z
N MET A 1 14.98 30.59 30.02
CA MET A 1 15.82 29.37 30.04
C MET A 1 14.89 28.18 30.04
N ASP A 2 14.72 27.47 28.90
CA ASP A 2 14.25 26.07 28.90
C ASP A 2 14.44 25.39 27.52
N ARG A 3 15.68 25.34 27.01
CA ARG A 3 16.02 24.64 25.74
C ARG A 3 16.85 23.37 25.96
N ALA A 4 17.12 22.98 27.21
CA ALA A 4 17.98 21.86 27.54
C ALA A 4 17.22 20.52 27.66
N SER A 5 15.91 20.53 27.86
CA SER A 5 15.06 19.35 28.07
C SER A 5 14.72 18.58 26.79
N GLY A 6 14.53 19.26 25.65
CA GLY A 6 14.13 18.63 24.39
C GLY A 6 15.22 17.80 23.69
N GLY A 7 16.51 18.09 23.96
CA GLY A 7 17.63 17.34 23.38
C GLY A 7 17.79 15.93 23.96
N GLY A 8 17.59 15.79 25.27
CA GLY A 8 17.68 14.50 25.96
C GLY A 8 16.59 13.52 25.52
N GLU A 9 15.35 14.01 25.38
CA GLU A 9 14.22 13.19 24.92
C GLU A 9 14.44 12.68 23.48
N ALA A 10 14.91 13.55 22.58
CA ALA A 10 15.19 13.16 21.19
C ALA A 10 16.28 12.08 21.09
N ILE A 11 17.30 12.11 21.96
CA ILE A 11 18.35 11.09 22.03
C ILE A 11 17.79 9.75 22.50
N VAL A 12 16.99 9.75 23.58
CA VAL A 12 16.37 8.54 24.12
C VAL A 12 15.41 7.91 23.11
N VAL A 13 14.52 8.72 22.51
CA VAL A 13 13.59 8.27 21.47
C VAL A 13 14.36 7.75 20.26
N GLY A 14 15.44 8.43 19.87
CA GLY A 14 16.27 8.02 18.75
C GLY A 14 16.92 6.65 18.96
N ARG A 15 17.51 6.43 20.13
CA ARG A 15 18.08 5.13 20.51
C ARG A 15 17.03 4.02 20.48
N ALA A 16 15.83 4.29 21.00
CA ALA A 16 14.73 3.33 21.01
C ALA A 16 14.25 2.94 19.60
N MET A 17 14.24 3.89 18.65
CA MET A 17 13.88 3.61 17.25
C MET A 17 14.92 2.71 16.58
N VAL A 18 16.20 3.02 16.73
CA VAL A 18 17.29 2.21 16.15
C VAL A 18 17.29 0.80 16.74
N GLU A 19 17.15 0.67 18.05
CA GLU A 19 17.10 -0.63 18.72
C GLU A 19 15.90 -1.46 18.25
N ALA A 20 14.72 -0.84 18.10
CA ALA A 20 13.56 -1.52 17.55
C ALA A 20 13.76 -1.94 16.09
N ALA A 21 14.37 -1.10 15.25
CA ALA A 21 14.69 -1.43 13.87
C ALA A 21 15.61 -2.66 13.79
N LEU A 22 16.64 -2.71 14.63
CA LEU A 22 17.54 -3.87 14.76
C LEU A 22 16.81 -5.13 15.21
N ARG A 23 15.82 -5.03 16.12
CA ARG A 23 15.01 -6.18 16.53
C ARG A 23 14.16 -6.73 15.39
N TYR A 24 13.64 -5.89 14.48
CA TYR A 24 12.97 -6.37 13.28
C TYR A 24 13.94 -7.01 12.30
N ALA A 25 15.10 -6.38 12.07
CA ALA A 25 16.15 -6.94 11.22
C ALA A 25 16.64 -8.30 11.71
N ALA A 26 16.81 -8.47 13.03
CA ALA A 26 17.19 -9.73 13.66
C ALA A 26 16.14 -10.84 13.49
N LYS A 27 14.87 -10.49 13.25
CA LYS A 27 13.80 -11.43 12.85
C LYS A 27 13.84 -11.78 11.36
N GLY A 28 14.80 -11.24 10.61
CA GLY A 28 14.89 -11.36 9.16
C GLY A 28 13.96 -10.43 8.40
N TRP A 29 13.32 -9.45 9.07
CA TRP A 29 12.39 -8.53 8.42
C TRP A 29 13.13 -7.28 7.93
N PRO A 30 13.18 -7.02 6.62
CA PRO A 30 13.89 -5.85 6.10
C PRO A 30 13.18 -4.56 6.51
N VAL A 31 13.95 -3.59 6.99
CA VAL A 31 13.46 -2.29 7.45
C VAL A 31 14.10 -1.13 6.71
N PHE A 32 13.40 0.01 6.69
CA PHE A 32 13.92 1.29 6.21
C PHE A 32 13.24 2.46 6.94
N PRO A 33 13.84 3.65 6.96
CA PRO A 33 13.30 4.78 7.71
C PRO A 33 12.20 5.54 6.93
N CYS A 34 11.14 5.88 7.65
CA CYS A 34 10.15 6.86 7.24
C CYS A 34 10.31 8.16 8.04
N ALA A 35 9.93 9.29 7.45
CA ALA A 35 9.97 10.59 8.12
C ALA A 35 9.19 10.54 9.45
N PRO A 36 9.70 11.16 10.53
CA PRO A 36 9.00 11.23 11.80
C PRO A 36 7.59 11.80 11.62
N ARG A 37 6.63 11.29 12.42
CA ARG A 37 5.20 11.69 12.37
C ARG A 37 4.51 11.45 11.03
N SER A 38 5.14 10.75 10.09
CA SER A 38 4.66 10.50 8.73
C SER A 38 4.77 9.02 8.36
N LYS A 39 4.10 8.63 7.28
CA LYS A 39 4.18 7.30 6.65
C LYS A 39 5.02 7.31 5.36
N VAL A 40 5.74 8.40 5.07
CA VAL A 40 6.49 8.60 3.83
C VAL A 40 7.96 8.23 4.06
N PRO A 41 8.64 7.54 3.12
CA PRO A 41 10.08 7.29 3.20
C PRO A 41 10.88 8.55 3.52
N LEU A 42 11.90 8.43 4.38
CA LEU A 42 12.66 9.57 4.89
C LEU A 42 13.47 10.27 3.78
N PHE A 43 14.04 9.50 2.87
CA PHE A 43 14.95 10.00 1.84
C PHE A 43 14.21 10.21 0.51
N ALA A 44 14.50 11.33 -0.14
CA ALA A 44 14.02 11.60 -1.49
C ALA A 44 14.76 10.73 -2.53
N ASN A 45 14.08 10.36 -3.61
CA ASN A 45 14.67 9.54 -4.66
C ASN A 45 15.93 10.20 -5.26
N PRO A 46 17.07 9.48 -5.34
CA PRO A 46 18.33 10.08 -5.76
C PRO A 46 18.48 10.19 -7.30
N HIS A 47 17.51 9.68 -8.06
CA HIS A 47 17.53 9.72 -9.52
C HIS A 47 16.61 10.84 -10.07
N PRO A 48 16.99 11.47 -11.20
CA PRO A 48 16.16 12.47 -11.85
C PRO A 48 14.76 11.93 -12.19
N ARG A 49 13.73 12.78 -12.08
CA ARG A 49 12.32 12.40 -12.28
C ARG A 49 12.04 11.71 -13.63
N HIS A 50 12.84 12.03 -14.65
CA HIS A 50 12.73 11.49 -16.01
C HIS A 50 13.92 10.59 -16.41
N GLY A 51 14.82 10.28 -15.47
CA GLY A 51 15.96 9.40 -15.72
C GLY A 51 15.57 7.93 -15.72
N VAL A 52 16.10 7.15 -16.67
CA VAL A 52 15.85 5.69 -16.77
C VAL A 52 16.21 4.92 -15.49
N GLN A 53 17.24 5.38 -14.77
CA GLN A 53 17.69 4.79 -13.50
C GLN A 53 16.60 4.84 -12.42
N ARG A 54 15.70 5.85 -12.44
CA ARG A 54 14.61 5.98 -11.47
C ARG A 54 13.64 4.79 -11.50
N TYR A 55 13.56 4.10 -12.64
CA TYR A 55 12.66 2.97 -12.85
C TYR A 55 13.37 1.61 -12.83
N ARG A 56 14.68 1.60 -13.09
CA ARG A 56 15.50 0.37 -13.16
C ARG A 56 16.24 0.06 -11.86
N CYS A 57 16.68 1.08 -11.12
CA CYS A 57 17.42 0.87 -9.88
C CYS A 57 16.56 0.18 -8.82
N ARG A 58 17.14 -0.83 -8.18
CA ARG A 58 16.51 -1.68 -7.16
C ARG A 58 16.95 -1.34 -5.74
N GLY A 59 17.50 -0.15 -5.53
CA GLY A 59 17.78 0.41 -4.21
C GLY A 59 19.24 0.71 -3.94
N TYR A 60 19.54 0.91 -2.66
CA TYR A 60 20.87 1.23 -2.15
C TYR A 60 21.95 0.26 -2.64
N ARG A 61 21.65 -1.05 -2.70
CA ARG A 61 22.62 -2.07 -3.16
C ARG A 61 23.06 -1.89 -4.61
N ASP A 62 22.21 -1.29 -5.45
CA ASP A 62 22.51 -1.08 -6.87
C ASP A 62 23.35 0.19 -7.11
N CYS A 63 23.11 1.26 -6.34
CA CYS A 63 23.69 2.58 -6.65
C CYS A 63 24.34 3.32 -5.47
N GLY A 64 24.41 2.71 -4.28
CA GLY A 64 25.06 3.26 -3.09
C GLY A 64 24.37 4.49 -2.48
N ARG A 65 23.15 4.83 -2.91
CA ARG A 65 22.41 6.02 -2.45
C ARG A 65 21.04 5.62 -1.93
N LEU A 66 20.62 6.18 -0.79
CA LEU A 66 19.29 5.99 -0.22
C LEU A 66 18.25 6.85 -0.95
N GLY A 67 16.97 6.45 -0.86
CA GLY A 67 15.81 7.18 -1.41
C GLY A 67 14.88 6.37 -2.31
N HIS A 68 15.06 5.05 -2.40
CA HIS A 68 14.24 4.14 -3.19
C HIS A 68 13.08 3.53 -2.39
N GLY A 69 12.89 3.99 -1.15
CA GLY A 69 11.79 3.58 -0.27
C GLY A 69 11.92 2.13 0.15
N VAL A 70 10.88 1.32 -0.10
CA VAL A 70 10.88 -0.11 0.25
C VAL A 70 12.01 -0.90 -0.41
N LEU A 71 12.53 -0.42 -1.55
CA LEU A 71 13.65 -1.07 -2.24
C LEU A 71 14.98 -0.88 -1.49
N ASP A 72 15.07 0.08 -0.56
CA ASP A 72 16.23 0.23 0.32
C ASP A 72 16.13 -0.62 1.58
N ALA A 73 15.01 -1.33 1.79
CA ALA A 73 14.80 -2.09 3.02
C ALA A 73 15.89 -3.16 3.19
N THR A 74 16.43 -3.23 4.41
CA THR A 74 17.59 -4.08 4.71
C THR A 74 17.47 -4.70 6.09
N THR A 75 18.19 -5.80 6.30
CA THR A 75 18.44 -6.40 7.61
C THR A 75 19.87 -6.16 8.10
N ASP A 76 20.66 -5.42 7.33
CA ASP A 76 22.06 -5.12 7.63
C ASP A 76 22.16 -4.11 8.80
N PRO A 77 22.74 -4.49 9.94
CA PRO A 77 22.84 -3.62 11.11
C PRO A 77 23.71 -2.38 10.86
N ASP A 78 24.71 -2.45 9.99
CA ASP A 78 25.61 -1.33 9.71
C ASP A 78 24.88 -0.25 8.90
N LEU A 79 24.05 -0.66 7.94
CA LEU A 79 23.19 0.25 7.20
C LEU A 79 22.12 0.89 8.10
N ILE A 80 21.53 0.11 9.00
CA ILE A 80 20.48 0.57 9.92
C ILE A 80 21.05 1.60 10.91
N THR A 81 22.15 1.28 11.59
CA THR A 81 22.74 2.14 12.63
C THR A 81 23.48 3.33 12.05
N GLY A 82 24.09 3.19 10.86
CA GLY A 82 24.84 4.24 10.20
C GLY A 82 23.97 5.12 9.30
N PRO A 83 23.97 4.92 7.97
CA PRO A 83 23.41 5.87 7.01
C PRO A 83 21.88 6.04 7.10
N MET A 84 21.12 5.05 7.55
CA MET A 84 19.65 5.14 7.62
C MET A 84 19.16 6.01 8.79
N TRP A 85 19.56 5.67 10.02
CA TRP A 85 19.12 6.40 11.22
C TRP A 85 20.13 7.43 11.74
N GLY A 86 21.38 7.42 11.27
CA GLY A 86 22.37 8.43 11.65
C GLY A 86 21.96 9.86 11.25
N ARG A 87 21.20 10.02 10.16
CA ARG A 87 20.67 11.34 9.75
C ARG A 87 19.44 11.78 10.54
N CYS A 88 18.61 10.83 10.96
CA CYS A 88 17.38 11.12 11.70
C CYS A 88 17.11 9.97 12.68
N PRO A 89 17.69 10.03 13.89
CA PRO A 89 17.53 8.96 14.89
C PRO A 89 16.08 8.72 15.27
N THR A 90 15.22 9.74 15.18
CA THR A 90 13.79 9.65 15.51
C THR A 90 12.90 9.20 14.35
N ALA A 91 13.48 8.80 13.22
CA ALA A 91 12.74 8.31 12.06
C ALA A 91 11.87 7.09 12.41
N ASN A 92 10.67 7.05 11.84
CA ASN A 92 9.77 5.92 11.95
C ASN A 92 10.37 4.69 11.24
N ILE A 93 9.96 3.52 11.68
CA ILE A 93 10.39 2.23 11.14
C ILE A 93 9.32 1.71 10.20
N ALA A 94 9.67 1.52 8.94
CA ALA A 94 8.87 0.77 7.99
C ALA A 94 9.46 -0.63 7.80
N VAL A 95 8.60 -1.64 7.77
CA VAL A 95 8.95 -3.03 7.45
C VAL A 95 8.48 -3.33 6.02
N ALA A 96 9.39 -3.81 5.18
CA ALA A 96 9.03 -4.31 3.85
C ALA A 96 8.17 -5.58 3.99
N CYS A 97 7.04 -5.60 3.28
CA CYS A 97 6.10 -6.71 3.31
C CYS A 97 6.37 -7.72 2.19
N GLY A 98 5.86 -8.94 2.35
CA GLY A 98 6.21 -10.09 1.54
C GLY A 98 7.60 -10.64 1.89
N ARG A 99 7.82 -11.92 1.59
CA ARG A 99 9.06 -12.64 1.95
C ARG A 99 10.31 -11.86 1.48
N PRO A 100 11.35 -11.70 2.33
CA PRO A 100 11.54 -12.30 3.66
C PRO A 100 10.79 -11.62 4.82
N GLY A 101 10.16 -10.47 4.56
CA GLY A 101 9.29 -9.81 5.52
C GLY A 101 7.92 -10.49 5.69
N PRO A 102 7.06 -9.95 6.56
CA PRO A 102 5.72 -10.47 6.81
C PRO A 102 4.73 -10.02 5.74
N ASP A 103 3.63 -10.75 5.60
CA ASP A 103 2.43 -10.21 4.98
C ASP A 103 1.54 -9.57 6.04
N VAL A 104 0.82 -8.52 5.67
CA VAL A 104 -0.01 -7.75 6.60
C VAL A 104 -1.40 -7.48 6.03
N ILE A 105 -2.42 -7.76 6.83
CA ILE A 105 -3.78 -7.25 6.59
C ILE A 105 -3.99 -6.01 7.47
N ASP A 106 -4.32 -4.89 6.84
CA ASP A 106 -4.69 -3.63 7.50
C ASP A 106 -6.21 -3.46 7.47
N PHE A 107 -6.80 -3.46 8.67
CA PHE A 107 -8.21 -3.20 8.90
C PHE A 107 -8.39 -1.72 9.25
N ASP A 108 -8.83 -0.93 8.27
CA ASP A 108 -9.01 0.50 8.42
C ASP A 108 -10.41 0.85 8.93
N VAL A 109 -10.46 1.73 9.91
CA VAL A 109 -11.69 2.25 10.54
C VAL A 109 -11.84 3.76 10.34
N ALA A 110 -10.83 4.41 9.77
CA ALA A 110 -10.82 5.85 9.58
C ALA A 110 -12.01 6.28 8.71
N ALA A 111 -12.63 7.40 9.05
CA ALA A 111 -13.79 7.96 8.36
C ALA A 111 -14.97 6.96 8.22
N GLY A 112 -15.18 6.11 9.23
CA GLY A 112 -16.34 5.19 9.29
C GLY A 112 -16.19 3.94 8.41
N LYS A 113 -14.97 3.62 7.96
CA LYS A 113 -14.72 2.38 7.22
C LYS A 113 -15.05 1.14 8.07
N PRO A 114 -15.56 0.05 7.47
CA PRO A 114 -16.08 -1.09 8.22
C PRO A 114 -14.98 -2.11 8.61
N GLY A 115 -13.73 -1.69 8.81
CA GLY A 115 -12.59 -2.59 9.05
C GLY A 115 -12.81 -3.57 10.22
N LEU A 116 -13.37 -3.12 11.35
CA LEU A 116 -13.68 -4.00 12.49
C LEU A 116 -14.78 -5.02 12.19
N VAL A 117 -15.79 -4.64 11.40
CA VAL A 117 -16.84 -5.55 10.96
C VAL A 117 -16.24 -6.63 10.05
N SER A 118 -15.39 -6.23 9.11
CA SER A 118 -14.67 -7.15 8.22
C SER A 118 -13.74 -8.08 8.99
N PHE A 119 -13.01 -7.57 9.98
CA PHE A 119 -12.21 -8.39 10.89
C PHE A 119 -13.05 -9.47 11.56
N ALA A 120 -14.19 -9.10 12.16
CA ALA A 120 -15.06 -10.04 12.87
C ALA A 120 -15.57 -11.14 11.92
N ARG A 121 -16.01 -10.77 10.71
CA ARG A 121 -16.47 -11.71 9.69
C ARG A 121 -15.37 -12.67 9.23
N LEU A 122 -14.18 -12.16 8.92
CA LEU A 122 -13.05 -12.99 8.48
C LEU A 122 -12.54 -13.91 9.60
N ARG A 123 -12.54 -13.43 10.86
CA ARG A 123 -12.19 -14.23 12.03
C ARG A 123 -13.18 -15.38 12.21
N ALA A 124 -14.48 -15.11 12.14
CA ALA A 124 -15.53 -16.13 12.26
C ALA A 124 -15.44 -17.18 11.14
N ALA A 125 -15.09 -16.76 9.92
CA ALA A 125 -14.85 -17.65 8.78
C ALA A 125 -13.53 -18.43 8.86
N GLY A 126 -12.68 -18.18 9.87
CA GLY A 126 -11.39 -18.85 10.00
C GLY A 126 -10.32 -18.41 8.98
N LEU A 127 -10.56 -17.32 8.25
CA LEU A 127 -9.67 -16.80 7.21
C LEU A 127 -8.46 -16.03 7.75
N LEU A 128 -8.44 -15.74 9.06
CA LEU A 128 -7.32 -15.08 9.75
C LEU A 128 -6.46 -16.05 10.57
N ARG A 129 -6.56 -17.36 10.31
CA ARG A 129 -5.67 -18.36 10.92
C ARG A 129 -4.23 -18.09 10.48
N GLY A 130 -3.27 -18.22 11.40
CA GLY A 130 -1.86 -17.96 11.13
C GLY A 130 -1.37 -16.57 11.53
N VAL A 131 -2.24 -15.70 12.07
CA VAL A 131 -1.82 -14.40 12.62
C VAL A 131 -0.76 -14.61 13.71
N GLN A 132 0.37 -13.92 13.57
CA GLN A 132 1.52 -14.00 14.48
C GLN A 132 1.71 -12.72 15.30
N ALA A 133 1.15 -11.60 14.87
CA ALA A 133 1.12 -10.38 15.67
C ALA A 133 -0.06 -9.49 15.28
N LEU A 134 -0.56 -8.73 16.26
CA LEU A 134 -1.57 -7.69 16.07
C LEU A 134 -1.00 -6.36 16.57
N VAL A 135 -1.06 -5.36 15.70
CA VAL A 135 -0.63 -3.99 16.00
C VAL A 135 -1.82 -3.06 15.86
N THR A 136 -2.10 -2.26 16.89
CA THR A 136 -3.08 -1.18 16.79
C THR A 136 -2.47 0.00 16.05
N THR A 137 -3.25 0.60 15.15
CA THR A 137 -2.83 1.75 14.36
C THR A 137 -3.33 3.05 15.01
N PRO A 138 -2.66 4.19 14.75
CA PRO A 138 -3.10 5.48 15.29
C PRO A 138 -4.51 5.91 14.88
N SER A 139 -5.05 5.37 13.79
CA SER A 139 -6.42 5.65 13.35
C SER A 139 -7.49 4.79 14.05
N GLY A 140 -7.09 3.89 14.96
CA GLY A 140 -7.98 2.95 15.66
C GLY A 140 -8.18 1.62 14.93
N GLY A 141 -7.54 1.42 13.78
CA GLY A 141 -7.56 0.17 13.02
C GLY A 141 -6.50 -0.82 13.50
N TRP A 142 -6.36 -1.96 12.82
CA TRP A 142 -5.41 -3.02 13.19
C TRP A 142 -4.60 -3.51 11.99
N HIS A 143 -3.30 -3.67 12.19
CA HIS A 143 -2.45 -4.50 11.32
C HIS A 143 -2.35 -5.90 11.91
N LEU A 144 -2.74 -6.92 11.15
CA LEU A 144 -2.49 -8.32 11.47
C LEU A 144 -1.33 -8.82 10.61
N TYR A 145 -0.28 -9.29 11.27
CA TYR A 145 0.92 -9.81 10.63
C TYR A 145 0.82 -11.32 10.47
N PHE A 146 1.30 -11.82 9.33
CA PHE A 146 1.35 -13.23 8.97
C PHE A 146 2.76 -13.58 8.45
N ALA A 147 3.04 -14.87 8.28
CA ALA A 147 4.23 -15.31 7.55
C ALA A 147 4.18 -14.75 6.12
N GLY A 148 5.33 -14.31 5.60
CA GLY A 148 5.42 -13.80 4.23
C GLY A 148 5.24 -14.92 3.20
N SER A 149 4.31 -14.69 2.27
CA SER A 149 3.90 -15.68 1.27
C SER A 149 5.04 -16.14 0.37
N ALA A 150 5.28 -17.44 0.29
CA ALA A 150 6.27 -18.03 -0.62
C ALA A 150 5.97 -17.72 -2.09
N GLY A 151 4.68 -17.64 -2.47
CA GLY A 151 4.24 -17.27 -3.81
C GLY A 151 4.37 -15.78 -4.16
N GLY A 152 4.84 -14.94 -3.23
CA GLY A 152 5.08 -13.52 -3.47
C GLY A 152 3.80 -12.70 -3.74
N GLN A 153 2.75 -12.91 -2.95
CA GLN A 153 1.49 -12.16 -3.08
C GLN A 153 1.76 -10.64 -3.05
N GLY A 154 1.34 -9.93 -4.10
CA GLY A 154 1.48 -8.48 -4.19
C GLY A 154 0.45 -7.74 -3.34
N ASN A 155 0.57 -6.41 -3.28
CA ASN A 155 -0.41 -5.57 -2.60
C ASN A 155 -1.83 -5.72 -3.17
N GLY A 156 -2.84 -5.53 -2.32
CA GLY A 156 -4.22 -5.51 -2.76
C GLY A 156 -5.14 -4.84 -1.76
N ALA A 157 -6.41 -4.67 -2.15
CA ALA A 157 -7.41 -4.03 -1.33
C ALA A 157 -8.81 -4.57 -1.63
N VAL A 158 -9.64 -4.59 -0.60
CA VAL A 158 -11.09 -4.73 -0.67
C VAL A 158 -11.70 -3.46 -0.05
N ALA A 159 -11.46 -2.32 -0.69
CA ALA A 159 -11.64 -0.97 -0.12
C ALA A 159 -13.04 -0.70 0.47
N ARG A 160 -14.11 -1.22 -0.16
CA ARG A 160 -15.49 -1.14 0.35
C ARG A 160 -15.65 -1.73 1.75
N TYR A 161 -14.81 -2.69 2.09
CA TYR A 161 -14.82 -3.41 3.36
C TYR A 161 -13.72 -2.95 4.31
N GLY A 162 -12.98 -1.87 3.99
CA GLY A 162 -11.94 -1.35 4.87
C GLY A 162 -10.80 -2.33 5.11
N VAL A 163 -10.46 -3.16 4.12
CA VAL A 163 -9.39 -4.15 4.19
C VAL A 163 -8.35 -3.86 3.11
N ASP A 164 -7.13 -3.58 3.53
CA ASP A 164 -5.95 -3.51 2.67
C ASP A 164 -5.01 -4.68 2.97
N PHE A 165 -4.32 -5.16 1.95
CA PHE A 165 -3.30 -6.20 2.06
C PHE A 165 -1.95 -5.67 1.57
N ARG A 166 -0.94 -5.85 2.40
CA ARG A 166 0.44 -5.47 2.13
C ARG A 166 1.28 -6.73 2.05
N GLY A 167 1.71 -7.04 0.83
CA GLY A 167 2.63 -8.13 0.53
C GLY A 167 3.84 -7.59 -0.24
N THR A 168 4.36 -8.36 -1.18
CA THR A 168 5.56 -8.03 -1.95
C THR A 168 5.49 -6.64 -2.58
N GLY A 169 6.54 -5.85 -2.36
CA GLY A 169 6.65 -4.46 -2.83
C GLY A 169 5.83 -3.44 -2.03
N GLY A 170 5.12 -3.89 -0.99
CA GLY A 170 4.48 -3.05 0.01
C GLY A 170 5.32 -2.86 1.26
N TYR A 171 4.88 -1.97 2.14
CA TYR A 171 5.43 -1.83 3.49
C TYR A 171 4.35 -1.35 4.45
N VAL A 172 4.61 -1.53 5.74
CA VAL A 172 3.82 -0.96 6.84
C VAL A 172 4.75 -0.26 7.83
N LEU A 173 4.22 0.75 8.53
CA LEU A 173 4.91 1.23 9.73
C LEU A 173 4.76 0.21 10.86
N ALA A 174 5.85 0.00 11.58
CA ALA A 174 5.93 -0.95 12.69
C ALA A 174 6.15 -0.22 14.03
N PRO A 175 5.68 -0.76 15.16
CA PRO A 175 5.99 -0.23 16.49
C PRO A 175 7.50 -0.03 16.71
N PRO A 176 7.95 1.03 17.40
CA PRO A 176 7.17 2.02 18.12
C PRO A 176 6.89 3.29 17.29
N SER A 177 6.84 3.20 15.96
CA SER A 177 6.56 4.33 15.06
C SER A 177 5.30 5.11 15.44
N TYR A 178 5.25 6.39 15.05
CA TYR A 178 4.17 7.29 15.42
C TYR A 178 3.82 8.28 14.31
N THR A 179 2.58 8.75 14.32
CA THR A 179 2.07 9.80 13.43
C THR A 179 1.51 10.95 14.26
N ALA A 180 0.97 11.99 13.62
CA ALA A 180 0.24 13.03 14.32
C ALA A 180 -0.97 12.50 15.13
N HIS A 181 -1.50 11.33 14.78
CA HIS A 181 -2.67 10.72 15.43
C HIS A 181 -2.33 9.74 16.56
N GLY A 182 -1.05 9.53 16.88
CA GLY A 182 -0.62 8.59 17.91
C GLY A 182 0.36 7.54 17.42
N ARG A 183 0.52 6.45 18.18
CA ARG A 183 1.56 5.43 17.98
C ARG A 183 1.01 4.13 17.41
N TYR A 184 1.86 3.41 16.69
CA TYR A 184 1.67 1.99 16.42
C TYR A 184 2.08 1.20 17.65
N VAL A 185 1.18 0.37 18.19
CA VAL A 185 1.42 -0.38 19.43
C VAL A 185 1.19 -1.87 19.18
N LEU A 186 2.16 -2.70 19.57
CA LEU A 186 2.00 -4.15 19.57
C LEU A 186 1.01 -4.54 20.67
N ALA A 187 -0.15 -5.05 20.30
CA ALA A 187 -1.20 -5.42 21.25
C ALA A 187 -1.20 -6.93 21.56
N ASP A 188 -0.84 -7.77 20.58
CA ASP A 188 -0.73 -9.22 20.75
C ASP A 188 0.41 -9.76 19.88
N HIS A 189 1.10 -10.79 20.37
CA HIS A 189 2.10 -11.54 19.62
C HIS A 189 1.98 -13.02 19.96
N ARG A 190 2.19 -13.86 18.94
CA ARG A 190 1.99 -15.31 19.04
C ARG A 190 3.18 -16.02 18.42
N THR A 191 3.41 -17.26 18.84
CA THR A 191 4.39 -18.14 18.19
C THR A 191 4.03 -18.30 16.71
N PRO A 192 4.95 -17.97 15.78
CA PRO A 192 4.71 -18.15 14.36
C PRO A 192 4.42 -19.61 14.03
N THR A 193 3.31 -19.85 13.34
CA THR A 193 2.93 -21.20 12.87
C THR A 193 3.46 -21.50 11.46
N GLY A 194 4.07 -20.51 10.81
CA GLY A 194 4.44 -20.57 9.39
C GLY A 194 3.26 -20.52 8.42
N ARG A 195 2.01 -20.50 8.92
CA ARG A 195 0.81 -20.46 8.08
C ARG A 195 0.68 -19.10 7.39
N GLU A 196 0.63 -19.15 6.07
CA GLU A 196 0.43 -17.99 5.20
C GLU A 196 -1.05 -17.59 5.14
N VAL A 197 -1.31 -16.32 4.83
CA VAL A 197 -2.65 -15.80 4.63
C VAL A 197 -3.01 -15.79 3.16
N ASP A 198 -4.22 -16.22 2.79
CA ASP A 198 -4.69 -16.20 1.41
C ASP A 198 -5.56 -14.96 1.18
N PHE A 199 -4.97 -13.93 0.56
CA PHE A 199 -5.70 -12.69 0.30
C PHE A 199 -6.74 -12.85 -0.82
N ALA A 200 -6.55 -13.78 -1.75
CA ALA A 200 -7.54 -14.06 -2.79
C ALA A 200 -8.81 -14.68 -2.19
N ALA A 201 -8.67 -15.62 -1.25
CA ALA A 201 -9.79 -16.18 -0.49
C ALA A 201 -10.51 -15.12 0.35
N ILE A 202 -9.77 -14.22 1.01
CA ILE A 202 -10.36 -13.09 1.74
C ILE A 202 -11.17 -12.18 0.81
N ARG A 203 -10.62 -11.84 -0.36
CA ARG A 203 -11.31 -11.03 -1.36
C ARG A 203 -12.58 -11.72 -1.85
N ALA A 204 -12.51 -13.01 -2.18
CA ALA A 204 -13.66 -13.77 -2.64
C ALA A 204 -14.75 -13.89 -1.57
N PHE A 205 -14.38 -14.00 -0.29
CA PHE A 205 -15.33 -14.07 0.81
C PHE A 205 -16.02 -12.73 1.09
N LEU A 206 -15.28 -11.62 1.09
CA LEU A 206 -15.84 -10.29 1.36
C LEU A 206 -16.59 -9.72 0.15
N ASP A 207 -16.06 -9.94 -1.05
CA ASP A 207 -16.57 -9.40 -2.31
C ASP A 207 -16.65 -10.49 -3.39
N PRO A 208 -17.56 -11.46 -3.26
CA PRO A 208 -17.66 -12.59 -4.17
C PRO A 208 -17.98 -12.12 -5.60
N PRO A 209 -17.34 -12.71 -6.64
CA PRO A 209 -17.60 -12.40 -8.04
C PRO A 209 -19.01 -12.88 -8.43
N GLY A 210 -20.01 -12.04 -8.14
CA GLY A 210 -21.44 -12.31 -8.37
C GLY A 210 -22.35 -11.17 -7.89
N THR A 211 -21.86 -10.30 -7.00
CA THR A 211 -22.57 -9.09 -6.54
C THR A 211 -22.46 -7.91 -7.51
N ARG A 212 -21.59 -8.01 -8.53
CA ARG A 212 -21.64 -7.11 -9.68
C ARG A 212 -22.93 -7.42 -10.44
N ARG A 213 -23.95 -6.55 -10.31
CA ARG A 213 -25.06 -6.49 -11.28
C ARG A 213 -24.43 -6.61 -12.67
N ARG A 214 -24.62 -7.76 -13.32
CA ARG A 214 -24.22 -7.94 -14.72
C ARG A 214 -25.00 -6.89 -15.49
N HIS A 215 -24.34 -5.81 -15.89
CA HIS A 215 -24.90 -4.98 -16.93
C HIS A 215 -25.03 -5.89 -18.17
N PRO A 216 -26.18 -5.88 -18.85
CA PRO A 216 -26.38 -6.72 -20.03
C PRO A 216 -25.21 -6.51 -20.99
N PRO A 217 -24.75 -7.57 -21.68
CA PRO A 217 -23.63 -7.48 -22.59
C PRO A 217 -24.03 -6.52 -23.72
N VAL A 218 -23.54 -5.29 -23.66
CA VAL A 218 -23.51 -4.44 -24.84
C VAL A 218 -22.47 -5.11 -25.75
N ARG A 219 -22.91 -5.65 -26.89
CA ARG A 219 -22.01 -6.25 -27.87
C ARG A 219 -20.94 -5.22 -28.25
N ALA A 220 -19.69 -5.56 -27.96
CA ALA A 220 -18.53 -4.69 -28.10
C ALA A 220 -18.10 -4.61 -29.57
N THR A 221 -18.59 -3.59 -30.24
CA THR A 221 -17.94 -2.87 -31.36
C THR A 221 -18.31 -1.39 -31.34
N ASP A 222 -19.39 -1.03 -30.64
CA ASP A 222 -19.84 0.35 -30.52
C ASP A 222 -19.17 1.10 -29.35
N HIS A 223 -18.00 1.68 -29.62
CA HIS A 223 -17.29 2.56 -28.69
C HIS A 223 -18.14 3.76 -28.21
N SER A 224 -19.17 4.15 -28.98
CA SER A 224 -20.08 5.24 -28.59
C SER A 224 -20.96 4.83 -27.38
N ALA A 225 -21.24 3.53 -27.21
CA ALA A 225 -21.96 3.01 -26.06
C ALA A 225 -21.13 3.13 -24.77
N LEU A 226 -19.81 2.92 -24.84
CA LEU A 226 -18.89 3.12 -23.71
C LEU A 226 -18.85 4.60 -23.29
N VAL A 227 -18.79 5.51 -24.26
CA VAL A 227 -18.83 6.96 -24.04
C VAL A 227 -20.15 7.37 -23.37
N ARG A 228 -21.29 6.87 -23.88
CA ARG A 228 -22.62 7.16 -23.32
C ARG A 228 -22.77 6.63 -21.89
N TRP A 229 -22.31 5.40 -21.66
CA TRP A 229 -22.32 4.78 -20.34
C TRP A 229 -21.44 5.55 -19.34
N LEU A 230 -20.26 6.01 -19.79
CA LEU A 230 -19.34 6.79 -18.97
C LEU A 230 -19.94 8.13 -18.56
N ARG A 231 -20.64 8.83 -19.48
CA ARG A 231 -21.34 10.09 -19.18
C ARG A 231 -22.46 9.94 -18.15
N ALA A 232 -23.06 8.76 -18.05
CA ALA A 232 -24.12 8.47 -17.07
C ALA A 232 -23.60 8.14 -15.65
N GLN A 233 -22.27 8.12 -15.43
CA GLN A 233 -21.70 7.73 -14.14
C GLN A 233 -21.85 8.80 -13.07
N ARG A 234 -22.24 8.35 -11.87
CA ARG A 234 -22.40 9.22 -10.69
C ARG A 234 -21.05 9.66 -10.10
N PRO A 235 -21.01 10.80 -9.38
CA PRO A 235 -19.85 11.20 -8.59
C PRO A 235 -19.33 10.06 -7.69
N GLY A 236 -18.01 9.86 -7.66
CA GLY A 236 -17.34 8.85 -6.82
C GLY A 236 -16.81 7.60 -7.54
N ASN A 237 -17.31 7.25 -8.73
CA ASN A 237 -16.84 6.07 -9.49
C ASN A 237 -16.11 6.42 -10.82
N ARG A 238 -15.92 7.70 -11.10
CA ARG A 238 -15.55 8.20 -12.43
C ARG A 238 -14.21 7.67 -12.95
N ASN A 239 -13.20 7.59 -12.08
CA ASN A 239 -11.86 7.13 -12.47
C ASN A 239 -11.85 5.63 -12.78
N ASN A 240 -12.48 4.82 -11.92
CA ASN A 240 -12.63 3.37 -12.13
C ASN A 240 -13.48 3.06 -13.37
N ALA A 241 -14.55 3.82 -13.58
CA ALA A 241 -15.41 3.69 -14.76
C ALA A 241 -14.65 4.00 -16.06
N LEU A 242 -13.83 5.07 -16.05
CA LEU A 242 -12.98 5.40 -17.19
C LEU A 242 -11.92 4.32 -17.44
N TYR A 243 -11.26 3.82 -16.38
CA TYR A 243 -10.25 2.76 -16.51
C TYR A 243 -10.86 1.50 -17.15
N TRP A 244 -12.03 1.08 -16.66
CA TRP A 244 -12.74 -0.07 -17.21
C TRP A 244 -13.15 0.14 -18.67
N ALA A 245 -13.74 1.30 -19.00
CA ALA A 245 -14.14 1.61 -20.37
C ALA A 245 -12.94 1.66 -21.32
N ALA A 246 -11.79 2.17 -20.86
CA ALA A 246 -10.56 2.20 -21.63
C ALA A 246 -10.00 0.78 -21.89
N CYS A 247 -9.95 -0.09 -20.88
CA CYS A 247 -9.54 -1.50 -21.08
C CYS A 247 -10.43 -2.21 -22.10
N ARG A 248 -11.76 -2.07 -21.99
CA ARG A 248 -12.70 -2.68 -22.95
C ARG A 248 -12.51 -2.15 -24.38
N ALA A 249 -12.30 -0.84 -24.53
CA ALA A 249 -12.05 -0.24 -25.83
C ALA A 249 -10.73 -0.77 -26.44
N ILE A 250 -9.66 -0.88 -25.64
CA ILE A 250 -8.37 -1.41 -26.10
C ILE A 250 -8.50 -2.89 -26.51
N GLU A 251 -9.13 -3.71 -25.68
CA GLU A 251 -9.40 -5.12 -25.97
C GLU A 251 -10.22 -5.33 -27.26
N SER A 252 -11.08 -4.37 -27.61
CA SER A 252 -11.88 -4.39 -28.87
C SER A 252 -11.21 -3.68 -30.04
N GLY A 253 -9.93 -3.30 -29.94
CA GLY A 253 -9.16 -2.69 -31.04
C GLY A 253 -9.48 -1.20 -31.29
N ALA A 254 -9.88 -0.45 -30.27
CA ALA A 254 -10.17 0.99 -30.39
C ALA A 254 -8.96 1.79 -30.89
N GLY A 255 -9.18 2.63 -31.90
CA GLY A 255 -8.21 3.64 -32.34
C GLY A 255 -8.14 4.85 -31.40
N ALA A 256 -7.12 5.69 -31.59
CA ALA A 256 -6.84 6.87 -30.76
C ALA A 256 -8.04 7.84 -30.61
N SER A 257 -8.88 7.96 -31.64
CA SER A 257 -10.08 8.81 -31.62
C SER A 257 -11.14 8.32 -30.63
N ALA A 258 -11.37 7.01 -30.54
CA ALA A 258 -12.34 6.43 -29.59
C ALA A 258 -11.90 6.63 -28.13
N LEU A 259 -10.59 6.53 -27.87
CA LEU A 259 -10.00 6.75 -26.56
C LEU A 259 -10.00 8.23 -26.16
N ALA A 260 -9.80 9.13 -27.13
CA ALA A 260 -9.99 10.57 -26.92
C ALA A 260 -11.45 10.87 -26.52
N GLY A 261 -12.43 10.22 -27.16
CA GLY A 261 -13.84 10.32 -26.79
C GLY A 261 -14.16 9.87 -25.35
N LEU A 262 -13.46 8.85 -24.84
CA LEU A 262 -13.56 8.44 -23.44
C LEU A 262 -12.96 9.46 -22.47
N VAL A 263 -11.82 10.07 -22.83
CA VAL A 263 -11.21 11.16 -22.05
C VAL A 263 -12.16 12.35 -21.97
N ASP A 264 -12.77 12.75 -23.09
CA ASP A 264 -13.71 13.87 -23.12
C ASP A 264 -14.99 13.59 -22.33
N ALA A 265 -15.52 12.37 -22.41
CA ALA A 265 -16.65 11.96 -21.58
C ALA A 265 -16.31 11.98 -20.09
N ALA A 266 -15.14 11.47 -19.68
CA ALA A 266 -14.68 11.54 -18.31
C ALA A 266 -14.52 12.98 -17.80
N VAL A 267 -14.00 13.88 -18.63
CA VAL A 267 -13.92 15.31 -18.29
C VAL A 267 -15.31 15.90 -18.08
N GLY A 268 -16.27 15.58 -18.96
CA GLY A 268 -17.67 15.99 -18.81
C GLY A 268 -18.34 15.47 -17.53
N THR A 269 -17.83 14.37 -16.95
CA THR A 269 -18.29 13.90 -15.64
C THR A 269 -17.59 14.57 -14.45
N GLY A 270 -16.60 15.44 -14.67
CA GLY A 270 -15.90 16.18 -13.61
C GLY A 270 -14.52 15.63 -13.21
N LEU A 271 -13.88 14.80 -14.05
CA LEU A 271 -12.45 14.52 -13.92
C LEU A 271 -11.63 15.63 -14.58
N SER A 272 -10.43 15.93 -14.06
CA SER A 272 -9.52 16.79 -14.83
C SER A 272 -9.03 16.05 -16.08
N ARG A 273 -8.81 16.78 -17.18
CA ARG A 273 -8.28 16.20 -18.43
C ARG A 273 -6.95 15.47 -18.22
N ARG A 274 -6.11 15.96 -17.30
CA ARG A 274 -4.84 15.33 -16.92
C ARG A 274 -5.04 14.02 -16.16
N GLU A 275 -6.03 13.92 -15.28
CA GLU A 275 -6.36 12.66 -14.60
C GLU A 275 -6.93 11.64 -15.56
N ALA A 276 -7.88 12.05 -16.41
CA ALA A 276 -8.49 11.17 -17.40
C ALA A 276 -7.46 10.56 -18.36
N ARG A 277 -6.50 11.37 -18.86
CA ARG A 277 -5.40 10.87 -19.70
C ARG A 277 -4.53 9.84 -18.98
N ARG A 278 -4.11 10.13 -17.74
CA ARG A 278 -3.31 9.18 -16.93
C ARG A 278 -4.02 7.86 -16.69
N THR A 279 -5.34 7.88 -16.51
CA THR A 279 -6.14 6.66 -16.34
C THR A 279 -6.15 5.83 -17.62
N VAL A 280 -6.33 6.44 -18.79
CA VAL A 280 -6.27 5.75 -20.09
C VAL A 280 -4.87 5.22 -20.39
N GLU A 281 -3.82 5.98 -20.10
CA GLU A 281 -2.42 5.52 -20.17
C GLU A 281 -2.12 4.35 -19.21
N SER A 282 -2.82 4.30 -18.07
CA SER A 282 -2.72 3.16 -17.15
C SER A 282 -3.39 1.92 -17.72
N ALA A 283 -4.54 2.06 -18.40
CA ALA A 283 -5.22 0.95 -19.05
C ALA A 283 -4.36 0.33 -20.16
N TYR A 284 -3.71 1.17 -20.99
CA TYR A 284 -2.76 0.72 -22.02
C TYR A 284 -1.56 -0.07 -21.52
N ARG A 285 -1.12 0.17 -20.28
CA ARG A 285 0.01 -0.56 -19.69
C ARG A 285 -0.40 -1.89 -19.08
N THR A 286 -1.69 -2.15 -18.96
CA THR A 286 -2.24 -3.31 -18.24
C THR A 286 -3.03 -4.26 -19.14
N ALA A 287 -3.61 -3.74 -20.23
CA ALA A 287 -4.25 -4.50 -21.31
C ALA A 287 -3.20 -4.99 -22.31
#